data_AF-A0A6V8EN78-F1
#
_entry.id   AF-A0A6V8EN78-F1
#
_cell.length_a   1.000
_cell.length_b   1.000
_cell.length_c   1.000
_cell.angle_alpha   90.00
_cell.angle_beta   90.00
_cell.angle_gamma   90.00
#
_symmetry.space_group_name_H-M   'P 1'
#
loop_
_entity.id
_entity.type
_entity.pdbx_description
1 polymer ?
#
loop_
_entity_poly.entity_id
_entity_poly.type
_entity_poly.pdbx_seq_one_letter_code
_entity_poly.pdbx_strand_id
1 'polypeptide(L)' 'MADSDYYEFGVAHGRKYTLEHLWLQVLDVKKADSQIKIGLSEFVRAEYGEIVRVILTKPEDDTEFKSE' A
#
# COMPACT_ATOMS: atom_id res chain seq x y z
N MET A 1 17.76 -18.79 -23.23
CA MET A 1 16.94 -17.65 -22.75
C MET A 1 16.41 -18.09 -21.41
N ALA A 2 16.88 -17.46 -20.32
CA ALA A 2 16.70 -17.97 -18.97
C ALA A 2 15.26 -17.72 -18.50
N ASP A 3 14.59 -18.79 -18.11
CA ASP A 3 13.24 -18.85 -17.54
C ASP A 3 13.20 -18.39 -16.06
N SER A 4 14.34 -17.91 -15.53
CA SER A 4 14.59 -17.74 -14.09
C SER A 4 14.47 -16.30 -13.56
N ASP A 5 14.09 -15.34 -14.40
CA ASP A 5 13.96 -13.92 -14.03
C ASP A 5 12.51 -13.45 -13.85
N TYR A 6 11.53 -14.37 -13.91
CA TYR A 6 10.12 -14.03 -13.72
C TYR A 6 9.65 -14.47 -12.34
N TYR A 7 9.37 -13.50 -11.47
CA TYR A 7 8.69 -13.75 -10.20
C TYR A 7 7.18 -13.63 -10.40
N GLU A 8 6.46 -14.74 -10.20
CA GLU A 8 4.99 -14.74 -10.18
C GLU A 8 4.50 -14.16 -8.85
N PHE A 9 3.74 -13.06 -8.91
CA PHE A 9 3.13 -12.45 -7.73
C PHE A 9 1.60 -12.44 -7.85
N GLY A 10 0.93 -12.69 -6.72
CA GLY A 10 -0.53 -12.74 -6.65
C GLY A 10 -1.15 -11.35 -6.60
N VAL A 11 -1.90 -10.97 -7.63
CA VAL A 11 -2.71 -9.74 -7.63
C VAL A 11 -4.06 -10.05 -7.00
N ALA A 12 -4.28 -9.58 -5.77
CA ALA A 12 -5.56 -9.78 -5.09
C ALA A 12 -6.70 -9.00 -5.79
N HIS A 13 -7.81 -9.69 -6.05
CA HIS A 13 -9.01 -9.09 -6.62
C HIS A 13 -9.63 -8.06 -5.66
N GLY A 14 -10.11 -6.93 -6.20
CA GLY A 14 -10.73 -5.86 -5.40
C GLY A 14 -9.76 -4.80 -4.84
N ARG A 15 -8.48 -4.88 -5.20
CA ARG A 15 -7.48 -3.84 -4.92
C ARG A 15 -7.19 -3.03 -6.18
N LYS A 16 -6.98 -1.72 -6.01
CA LYS A 16 -6.45 -0.84 -7.07
C LYS A 16 -4.94 -0.72 -6.90
N TYR A 17 -4.19 -0.75 -8.00
CA TYR A 17 -2.72 -0.68 -7.96
C TYR A 17 -2.24 0.60 -8.63
N THR A 18 -1.15 1.18 -8.13
CA THR A 18 -0.47 2.32 -8.75
C THR A 18 0.80 1.86 -9.47
N LEU A 19 1.33 2.72 -10.35
CA LEU A 19 2.62 2.49 -11.00
C LEU A 19 3.81 2.51 -10.02
N GLU A 20 3.60 3.03 -8.81
CA GLU A 20 4.59 3.06 -7.72
C GLU A 20 4.56 1.80 -6.86
N HIS A 21 3.97 0.71 -7.37
CA HIS A 21 3.87 -0.58 -6.68
C HIS A 21 3.12 -0.51 -5.34
N LEU A 22 2.15 0.39 -5.21
CA LEU A 22 1.23 0.45 -4.07
C LEU A 22 -0.11 -0.18 -4.44
N TRP A 23 -0.77 -0.82 -3.47
CA TRP A 23 -2.16 -1.23 -3.59
C TRP A 23 -3.04 -0.45 -2.62
N LEU A 24 -4.26 -0.15 -3.06
CA LEU A 24 -5.29 0.53 -2.30
C LEU A 24 -6.53 -0.36 -2.22
N GLN A 25 -7.09 -0.45 -1.02
CA GLN A 25 -8.33 -1.17 -0.76
C GLN A 25 -9.26 -0.28 0.06
N VAL A 26 -10.42 0.04 -0.51
CA VAL A 26 -11.49 0.76 0.18
C VAL A 26 -12.18 -0.22 1.10
N LEU A 27 -12.17 0.04 2.41
CA LEU A 27 -12.76 -0.86 3.40
C LEU A 27 -14.29 -0.75 3.44
N ASP A 28 -14.83 0.46 3.29
CA ASP A 28 -16.24 0.73 3.52
C ASP A 28 -16.81 1.64 2.45
N VAL A 29 -17.14 1.06 1.29
CA VAL A 29 -17.64 1.77 0.10
C VAL A 29 -18.95 2.55 0.39
N LYS A 30 -19.62 2.27 1.52
CA LYS A 30 -20.92 2.86 1.87
C LYS A 30 -20.85 4.01 2.89
N LYS A 31 -19.69 4.30 3.48
CA LYS A 31 -19.50 5.45 4.39
C LYS A 31 -18.82 6.60 3.68
N ALA A 32 -19.30 7.82 3.91
CA ALA A 32 -18.67 9.05 3.43
C ALA A 32 -17.23 9.20 3.98
N ASP A 33 -16.98 8.68 5.18
CA ASP A 33 -15.66 8.57 5.82
C ASP A 33 -15.00 7.22 5.46
N SER A 34 -14.86 6.97 4.16
CA SER A 34 -14.31 5.71 3.65
C SER A 34 -12.83 5.59 4.02
N GLN A 35 -12.53 4.75 5.02
CA GLN A 35 -11.14 4.39 5.33
C GLN A 35 -10.52 3.58 4.18
N ILE A 36 -9.37 4.03 3.70
CA ILE A 36 -8.60 3.37 2.64
C ILE A 36 -7.40 2.69 3.28
N LYS A 37 -7.26 1.38 3.07
CA LYS A 37 -6.00 0.68 3.37
C LYS A 37 -5.07 0.83 2.18
N ILE A 38 -3.85 1.25 2.47
CA ILE A 38 -2.75 1.33 1.51
C ILE A 38 -1.71 0.29 1.93
N GLY A 39 -1.14 -0.42 0.97
CA GLY A 39 -0.03 -1.34 1.21
C GLY A 39 0.90 -1.43 0.01
N LEU A 40 2.01 -2.14 0.21
CA LEU A 40 2.99 -2.41 -0.83
C LEU A 40 2.60 -3.64 -1.64
N SER A 41 2.83 -3.59 -2.94
CA SER A 41 2.69 -4.73 -3.84
C SER A 41 3.71 -5.82 -3.49
N GLU A 42 3.28 -7.08 -3.62
CA GLU A 42 4.15 -8.26 -3.46
C GLU A 42 5.37 -8.20 -4.40
N PHE A 43 5.27 -7.47 -5.50
CA PHE A 43 6.39 -7.16 -6.41
C PHE A 43 7.59 -6.57 -5.68
N VAL A 44 7.38 -5.65 -4.73
CA VAL A 44 8.48 -4.98 -4.02
C VAL A 44 9.30 -5.99 -3.22
N ARG A 45 8.64 -6.99 -2.63
CA ARG A 45 9.31 -8.05 -1.89
C ARG A 45 10.05 -9.02 -2.82
N ALA A 46 9.47 -9.32 -3.98
CA ALA A 46 10.08 -10.18 -4.98
C ALA A 46 11.35 -9.55 -5.59
N GLU A 47 11.34 -8.25 -5.86
CA GLU A 47 12.45 -7.54 -6.50
C GLU A 47 13.52 -7.06 -5.49
N TYR A 48 13.12 -6.49 -4.35
CA TYR A 48 14.04 -5.87 -3.39
C TYR A 48 14.35 -6.77 -2.17
N GLY A 49 13.67 -7.90 -2.01
CA GLY A 49 13.87 -8.84 -0.91
C GLY A 49 13.15 -8.45 0.38
N GLU A 50 13.79 -8.70 1.53
CA GLU A 50 13.17 -8.55 2.84
C GLU A 50 13.06 -7.07 3.29
N ILE A 51 11.87 -6.67 3.74
CA ILE A 51 11.62 -5.32 4.25
C ILE A 51 12.12 -5.24 5.70
N VAL A 52 13.24 -4.55 5.91
CA VAL A 52 13.85 -4.39 7.25
C VAL A 52 13.21 -3.25 8.06
N ARG A 53 12.76 -2.18 7.39
CA ARG A 53 12.20 -0.99 8.06
C ARG A 53 11.14 -0.32 7.21
N VAL A 54 10.07 0.12 7.87
CA VAL A 54 9.01 0.96 7.29
C VAL A 54 8.87 2.21 8.16
N ILE A 55 8.84 3.38 7.53
CA ILE A 55 8.57 4.65 8.18
C ILE A 55 7.22 5.13 7.68
N LEU A 56 6.23 5.14 8.56
CA LEU A 56 4.89 5.63 8.26
C LEU A 56 4.78 7.10 8.65
N THR A 57 4.01 7.86 7.88
CA THR A 57 3.62 9.21 8.26
C THR A 57 2.76 9.14 9.52
N LYS A 58 2.89 10.13 10.41
CA LYS A 58 1.98 10.24 11.54
C LYS A 58 0.55 10.38 10.99
N PRO A 59 -0.44 9.62 11.50
CA PRO A 59 -1.84 9.97 11.27
C PRO A 59 -2.01 11.39 11.82
N GLU A 60 -2.71 12.24 11.07
CA GLU A 60 -2.85 13.68 11.28
C GLU A 60 -2.58 14.14 12.72
N ASP A 61 -1.56 15.00 12.86
CA ASP A 61 -1.22 15.73 14.09
C ASP A 61 -2.37 16.73 14.38
N ASP A 62 -3.51 16.22 14.83
CA ASP A 62 -4.74 16.97 15.15
C ASP A 62 -4.53 17.96 16.34
N THR A 63 -3.32 17.97 16.90
CA THR A 63 -2.88 18.84 17.99
C THR A 63 -2.47 20.24 17.53
N GLU A 64 -2.13 20.47 16.26
CA GLU A 64 -1.60 21.77 15.79
C GLU A 64 -2.67 22.73 15.22
N PHE A 65 -3.94 22.31 15.12
CA PHE A 65 -5.04 23.12 14.58
C PHE A 65 -6.13 23.49 15.59
N LYS A 66 -5.85 23.42 16.90
CA LYS A 66 -6.66 24.15 17.88
C LYS A 66 -6.17 25.60 17.96
N SER A 67 -6.59 26.39 16.98
CA SER A 67 -6.57 27.85 17.07
C SER A 67 -7.45 28.28 18.25
N GLU A 68 -6.82 28.81 19.29
CA GLU A 68 -7.44 29.80 20.18
C GLU A 68 -7.20 31.21 19.61
#